data_AF-A0A4Q6BJL5-F1
#
_entry.id   AF-A0A4Q6BJL5-F1
#
_cell.length_a   1.000
_cell.length_b   1.000
_cell.length_c   1.000
_cell.angle_alpha   90.00
_cell.angle_beta   90.00
_cell.angle_gamma   90.00
#
_symmetry.space_group_name_H-M   'P 1'
#
loop_
_entity.id
_entity.type
_entity.pdbx_description
1 polymer ?
#
loop_
_entity_poly.entity_id
_entity_poly.type
_entity_poly.pdbx_seq_one_letter_code
_entity_poly.pdbx_strand_id
1 'polypeptide(L)'
;MNETIPDYRDVLLRHFELKRAKRPSYSLRAYAKDLQLTPSNLSDVLKGRCGISSAVASRIAEALKLGSEESAFFADLVESKHARSRADREAALKRVQQFKADP
;
A
#
# COMPACT_ATOMS: atom_id res chain seq x y z
N MET A 1 -12.65 -10.45 19.07
CA MET A 1 -12.74 -10.04 17.65
C MET A 1 -11.31 -9.93 17.16
N ASN A 2 -10.85 -10.78 16.26
CA ASN A 2 -9.48 -10.70 15.75
C ASN A 2 -9.46 -9.60 14.68
N GLU A 3 -9.18 -8.36 15.08
CA GLU A 3 -8.96 -7.29 14.12
C GLU A 3 -7.69 -7.57 13.33
N THR A 4 -7.86 -7.99 12.09
CA THR A 4 -6.77 -8.20 11.14
C THR A 4 -6.15 -6.86 10.76
N ILE A 5 -4.83 -6.83 10.71
CA ILE A 5 -4.06 -5.70 10.16
C ILE A 5 -4.32 -5.66 8.65
N PRO A 6 -4.74 -4.51 8.07
CA PRO A 6 -4.99 -4.41 6.64
C PRO A 6 -3.72 -4.69 5.83
N ASP A 7 -3.86 -5.31 4.65
CA ASP A 7 -2.73 -5.44 3.74
C ASP A 7 -2.56 -4.12 2.96
N TYR A 8 -1.33 -3.72 2.64
CA TYR A 8 -1.11 -2.52 1.82
C TYR A 8 -1.79 -2.61 0.45
N ARG A 9 -2.04 -3.84 -0.05
CA ARG A 9 -2.81 -4.07 -1.27
C ARG A 9 -4.27 -3.63 -1.13
N ASP A 10 -4.85 -3.72 0.06
CA ASP A 10 -6.21 -3.28 0.33
C ASP A 10 -6.31 -1.76 0.20
N VAL A 11 -5.29 -1.02 0.64
CA VAL A 11 -5.19 0.44 0.45
C VAL A 11 -5.20 0.79 -1.04
N LEU A 12 -4.43 0.06 -1.86
CA LEU A 12 -4.39 0.27 -3.31
C LEU A 12 -5.74 -0.03 -3.97
N LEU A 13 -6.35 -1.16 -3.64
CA LEU A 13 -7.64 -1.57 -4.20
C LEU A 13 -8.74 -0.59 -3.80
N ARG A 14 -8.79 -0.17 -2.54
CA ARG A 14 -9.77 0.81 -2.06
C ARG A 14 -9.63 2.14 -2.79
N HIS A 15 -8.41 2.65 -2.94
CA HIS A 15 -8.19 3.89 -3.66
C HIS A 15 -8.54 3.76 -5.16
N PHE A 16 -8.23 2.62 -5.79
CA PHE A 16 -8.64 2.34 -7.16
C PHE A 16 -10.16 2.37 -7.31
N GLU A 17 -10.89 1.71 -6.41
CA GLU A 17 -12.36 1.69 -6.41
C GLU A 17 -12.95 3.08 -6.26
N LEU A 18 -12.40 3.92 -5.38
CA LEU A 18 -12.83 5.31 -5.22
C LEU A 18 -12.63 6.13 -6.51
N LYS A 19 -11.49 5.96 -7.20
CA LYS A 19 -11.27 6.60 -8.50
C LYS A 19 -12.23 6.06 -9.57
N ARG A 20 -12.44 4.74 -9.62
CA ARG A 20 -13.32 4.07 -10.59
C ARG A 20 -14.80 4.43 -10.38
N ALA A 21 -15.24 4.60 -9.14
CA ALA A 21 -16.60 5.04 -8.84
C ALA A 21 -16.91 6.43 -9.44
N LYS A 22 -15.92 7.33 -9.45
CA LYS A 22 -16.02 8.65 -10.10
C LYS A 22 -15.84 8.60 -11.62
N ARG A 23 -15.08 7.62 -12.12
CA ARG A 23 -14.71 7.46 -13.53
C ARG A 23 -14.82 5.99 -13.93
N PRO A 24 -15.98 5.49 -14.37
CA PRO A 24 -16.18 4.06 -14.64
C PRO A 24 -15.23 3.46 -15.68
N SER A 25 -14.74 4.27 -16.64
CA SER A 25 -13.74 3.86 -17.64
C SER A 25 -12.30 3.80 -17.10
N TYR A 26 -12.07 4.18 -15.84
CA TYR A 26 -10.76 4.17 -15.22
C TYR A 26 -10.29 2.74 -14.98
N SER A 27 -9.40 2.28 -15.85
CA SER A 27 -8.89 0.91 -15.86
C SER A 27 -7.71 0.71 -14.92
N LEU A 28 -7.42 -0.55 -14.60
CA LEU A 28 -6.25 -0.92 -13.81
C LEU A 28 -4.93 -0.51 -14.50
N ARG A 29 -4.90 -0.45 -15.84
CA ARG A 29 -3.74 0.05 -16.60
C ARG A 29 -3.53 1.55 -16.40
N ALA A 30 -4.61 2.33 -16.38
CA ALA A 30 -4.54 3.76 -16.06
C ALA A 30 -4.10 3.97 -14.60
N TYR A 31 -4.59 3.13 -13.69
CA TYR A 31 -4.17 3.18 -12.29
C TYR A 31 -2.69 2.85 -12.08
N ALA A 32 -2.16 1.84 -12.77
CA ALA A 32 -0.74 1.54 -12.75
C ALA A 32 0.10 2.75 -13.20
N LYS A 33 -0.32 3.42 -14.29
CA LYS A 33 0.35 4.63 -14.78
C LYS A 33 0.33 5.75 -13.74
N ASP A 34 -0.81 5.98 -13.08
CA ASP A 34 -0.93 6.98 -12.01
C ASP A 34 0.01 6.66 -10.84
N LEU A 35 0.16 5.38 -10.50
CA LEU A 35 1.09 4.89 -9.47
C LEU A 35 2.56 4.83 -9.93
N GLN A 36 2.86 5.23 -11.17
CA GLN A 36 4.18 5.12 -11.79
C GLN A 36 4.71 3.67 -11.82
N LEU A 37 3.81 2.70 -11.97
CA LEU A 37 4.11 1.29 -12.14
C LEU A 37 3.76 0.82 -13.55
N THR A 38 4.41 -0.25 -14.00
CA THR A 38 3.92 -0.97 -15.18
C THR A 38 2.63 -1.72 -14.83
N PRO A 39 1.70 -1.93 -15.79
CA PRO A 39 0.50 -2.73 -15.55
C PRO A 39 0.80 -4.15 -15.04
N SER A 40 1.87 -4.76 -15.53
CA SER A 40 2.32 -6.08 -15.09
C SER A 40 2.78 -6.06 -13.64
N ASN A 41 3.61 -5.08 -13.24
CA ASN A 41 4.04 -4.96 -11.85
C ASN A 41 2.87 -4.71 -10.90
N LEU A 42 1.93 -3.83 -11.25
CA LEU A 42 0.75 -3.62 -10.41
C LEU A 42 -0.05 -4.93 -10.25
N SER A 43 -0.25 -5.68 -11.34
CA SER A 43 -0.93 -6.97 -11.27
C SER A 43 -0.17 -7.98 -10.40
N ASP A 44 1.16 -8.04 -10.46
CA ASP A 44 1.97 -8.95 -9.65
C ASP A 44 1.91 -8.58 -8.17
N VAL A 45 1.99 -7.29 -7.86
CA VAL A 45 1.85 -6.76 -6.50
C VAL A 45 0.48 -7.13 -5.93
N LEU A 46 -0.61 -6.82 -6.65
CA LEU A 46 -1.98 -7.10 -6.19
C LEU A 46 -2.26 -8.59 -6.01
N LYS A 47 -1.62 -9.46 -6.80
CA LYS A 47 -1.72 -10.92 -6.67
C LYS A 47 -0.74 -11.51 -5.64
N GLY A 48 0.09 -10.69 -5.03
CA GLY A 48 1.10 -11.13 -4.06
C GLY A 48 2.28 -11.90 -4.66
N ARG A 49 2.47 -11.85 -5.98
CA ARG A 49 3.59 -12.51 -6.67
C ARG A 49 4.92 -11.78 -6.50
N CYS A 50 4.87 -10.48 -6.22
CA CYS A 50 6.03 -9.71 -5.79
C CYS A 50 5.66 -8.73 -4.67
N GLY A 51 6.67 -8.35 -3.90
CA GLY A 51 6.60 -7.24 -2.94
C GLY A 51 7.03 -5.93 -3.57
N ILE A 52 6.89 -4.84 -2.81
CA ILE A 52 7.45 -3.53 -3.15
C ILE A 52 8.46 -3.11 -2.09
N SER A 53 9.51 -2.41 -2.50
CA SER A 53 10.49 -1.85 -1.58
C SER A 53 9.95 -0.62 -0.86
N SER A 54 10.59 -0.19 0.23
CA SER A 54 10.27 1.08 0.90
C SER A 54 10.31 2.28 -0.06
N ALA A 55 11.33 2.36 -0.91
CA ALA A 55 11.43 3.44 -1.91
C ALA A 55 10.29 3.42 -2.95
N VAL A 56 9.79 2.23 -3.32
CA VAL A 56 8.59 2.12 -4.17
C VAL A 56 7.34 2.51 -3.37
N ALA A 57 7.25 2.12 -2.11
CA ALA A 57 6.14 2.47 -1.24
C ALA A 57 5.99 3.99 -1.05
N SER A 58 7.09 4.72 -0.84
CA SER A 58 7.08 6.18 -0.72
C SER A 58 6.56 6.85 -2.00
N ARG A 59 7.05 6.44 -3.18
CA ARG A 59 6.56 6.98 -4.46
C ARG A 59 5.08 6.68 -4.71
N ILE A 60 4.62 5.51 -4.27
CA ILE A 60 3.20 5.15 -4.36
C ILE A 60 2.38 6.03 -3.40
N ALA A 61 2.83 6.25 -2.16
CA ALA A 61 2.13 7.12 -1.21
C ALA A 61 1.97 8.56 -1.76
N GLU A 62 3.02 9.10 -2.40
CA GLU A 62 2.95 10.38 -3.10
C GLU A 62 1.93 10.36 -4.25
N ALA A 63 1.92 9.31 -5.07
CA ALA A 63 0.98 9.16 -6.19
C ALA A 63 -0.48 8.99 -5.74
N LEU A 64 -0.68 8.39 -4.56
CA LEU A 64 -1.97 8.29 -3.88
C LEU A 64 -2.38 9.62 -3.23
N LYS A 65 -1.46 10.57 -3.09
CA LYS A 65 -1.65 11.86 -2.39
C LYS A 65 -2.04 11.67 -0.92
N LEU A 66 -1.43 10.69 -0.26
CA LEU A 66 -1.62 10.44 1.17
C LEU A 66 -1.03 11.59 2.00
N GLY A 67 -1.64 11.86 3.16
CA GLY A 67 -1.05 12.74 4.18
C GLY A 67 0.25 12.16 4.74
N SER A 68 0.98 12.92 5.56
CA SER A 68 2.24 12.46 6.17
C SER A 68 2.07 11.20 7.01
N GLU A 69 1.02 11.17 7.84
CA GLU A 69 0.69 10.03 8.71
C GLU A 69 0.24 8.81 7.92
N GLU A 70 -0.69 8.99 6.98
CA GLU A 70 -1.14 7.92 6.08
C GLU A 70 0.00 7.35 5.22
N SER A 71 0.93 8.21 4.78
CA SER A 71 2.11 7.80 4.03
C SER A 71 3.04 6.93 4.87
N ALA A 72 3.28 7.33 6.12
CA ALA A 72 4.08 6.56 7.07
C ALA A 72 3.42 5.20 7.36
N PHE A 73 2.10 5.21 7.62
CA PHE A 73 1.33 4.00 7.83
C PHE A 73 1.39 3.06 6.62
N PHE A 74 1.22 3.58 5.39
CA PHE A 74 1.34 2.78 4.17
C PHE A 74 2.73 2.17 4.01
N ALA A 75 3.79 2.94 4.29
CA ALA A 75 5.16 2.44 4.27
C ALA A 75 5.38 1.33 5.31
N ASP A 76 4.83 1.48 6.52
CA ASP A 76 4.93 0.48 7.57
C ASP A 76 4.15 -0.80 7.24
N LEU A 77 3.00 -0.70 6.57
CA LEU A 77 2.28 -1.87 6.04
C LEU A 77 3.15 -2.66 5.06
N VAL A 78 3.84 -1.97 4.15
CA VAL A 78 4.76 -2.59 3.19
C VAL A 78 5.94 -3.22 3.92
N GLU A 79 6.59 -2.47 4.80
CA GLU A 79 7.81 -2.89 5.50
C GLU A 79 7.56 -4.09 6.41
N SER A 80 6.42 -4.12 7.11
CA SER A 80 6.02 -5.26 7.96
C SER A 80 5.94 -6.58 7.20
N LYS A 81 5.70 -6.53 5.87
CA LYS A 81 5.62 -7.71 4.99
C LYS A 81 6.93 -8.00 4.29
N HIS A 82 7.61 -6.96 3.79
CA HIS A 82 8.66 -7.10 2.77
C HIS A 82 10.04 -6.59 3.20
N ALA A 83 10.23 -6.12 4.45
CA ALA A 83 11.56 -5.75 4.91
C ALA A 83 12.52 -6.94 4.87
N ARG A 84 13.80 -6.67 4.67
CA ARG A 84 14.84 -7.69 4.50
C ARG A 84 15.07 -8.48 5.80
N SER A 85 15.20 -7.77 6.92
CA SER A 85 15.43 -8.40 8.21
C SER A 85 14.12 -8.70 8.93
N ARG A 86 14.13 -9.74 9.78
CA ARG A 86 13.01 -10.06 10.66
C ARG A 86 12.74 -8.93 11.66
N ALA A 87 13.80 -8.33 12.19
CA ALA A 87 13.71 -7.24 13.15
C ALA A 87 12.97 -6.03 12.56
N ASP A 88 13.27 -5.66 11.32
CA ASP A 88 12.59 -4.55 10.63
C ASP A 88 11.11 -4.84 10.40
N ARG A 89 10.76 -6.08 10.01
CA ARG A 89 9.37 -6.50 9.84
C ARG A 89 8.59 -6.40 11.16
N GLU A 90 9.19 -6.87 12.26
CA GLU A 90 8.57 -6.81 13.59
C GLU A 90 8.44 -5.38 14.11
N ALA A 91 9.44 -4.52 13.87
CA ALA A 91 9.40 -3.11 14.23
C ALA A 91 8.31 -2.36 13.45
N ALA A 92 8.22 -2.57 12.14
CA ALA A 92 7.17 -2.00 11.31
C ALA A 92 5.77 -2.49 11.74
N LEU A 93 5.63 -3.79 12.05
CA LEU A 93 4.37 -4.34 12.53
C LEU A 93 3.89 -3.68 13.82
N LYS A 94 4.82 -3.37 14.76
CA LYS A 94 4.49 -2.64 15.99
C LYS A 94 3.98 -1.22 15.68
N ARG A 95 4.61 -0.51 14.75
CA ARG A 95 4.17 0.84 14.34
C ARG A 95 2.77 0.81 13.71
N VAL A 96 2.48 -0.17 12.86
CA VAL A 96 1.14 -0.41 12.29
C VAL A 96 0.08 -0.64 13.38
N GLN A 97 0.43 -1.41 14.41
CA GLN A 97 -0.47 -1.68 15.55
C GLN A 97 -0.72 -0.43 16.40
N GLN A 98 0.32 0.39 16.59
CA GLN A 98 0.21 1.65 17.33
C GLN A 98 -0.63 2.69 16.59
N PHE A 99 -0.51 2.77 15.25
CA PHE A 99 -1.33 3.69 14.44
C PHE A 99 -2.82 3.42 14.58
N LYS A 100 -3.24 2.14 14.65
CA LYS A 100 -4.65 1.79 14.90
C LYS A 100 -5.15 2.18 16.30
N ALA A 101 -4.25 2.41 17.25
CA ALA A 101 -4.59 2.73 18.62
C ALA A 101 -4.79 4.24 18.86
N ASP A 102 -4.46 5.09 17.88
CA ASP A 102 -4.67 6.54 17.93
C ASP A 102 -5.83 6.91 16.98
N PRO A 103 -6.98 7.39 17.49
CA PRO A 103 -8.21 7.63 16.72
C PRO A 103 -8.22 8.91 15.89
#